data_AF-A0A3B4V5R0-F1
#
_entry.id   AF-A0A3B4V5R0-F1
#
_cell.length_a   1.000
_cell.length_b   1.000
_cell.length_c   1.000
_cell.angle_alpha   90.00
_cell.angle_beta   90.00
_cell.angle_gamma   90.00
#
_symmetry.space_group_name_H-M   'P 1'
#
loop_
_entity.id
_entity.type
_entity.pdbx_description
1 polymer ?
#
loop_
_entity_poly.entity_id
_entity_poly.type
_entity_poly.pdbx_seq_one_letter_code
_entity_poly.pdbx_strand_id
1 'polypeptide(L)'
;MMSERDVHMFITHYRAEDVEKLTLRMKNGLCSSKYKPGEYKRLQAIVDAKRLESDLIGQKVQKTHCAAKATKESSILRQHRQVWSRECPRLQKAEEKAENDICDFLEQIRPNSRTDTAIFSLQDYELFLKREREAFRIATVEPVHQLRHDLCFRLGEVQHQKLTAHPSNWKQVIQQIHFVKDQQDGITAKLHAEFLALEEEILGLGLEKYLTSTSVNLVNIENIPEEVLNSDCPYPELMDSLIQAFHSLSDRYQSRLQCLQEQLQRTDRFCGWYPDDHLRFQFTLFQYPHDIPNHRALFMDMLQRLFPEKTRQELMEHERVWDWERFTQVQLSVVTQQWQRDQEELLARALVTLQEARHTHREELELHRDRQSQQDICLRLREKLQRWRAQQEEVAKLEAAIAARQQAEEEVRLKKEQERETTIRSQQKEKVRQFYLKQQKRRDVLEQRDQERLAYLRSVMEEQARRDKKRVQFRADMLQRRREEREARELEHQREEEEKLNRLEALRKQVGVVAVADPERLMADTEAWRSRHLNVKESELQRPLYSINTYTDTQIVSDPRVRVEQALREAGLHHSQYAKEVLSVIKPPKPPRRDTKSILKF
;
A
#
# COMPACT_ATOMS: atom_id res chain seq x y z
N MET A 1 54.43 -55.46 -54.59
CA MET A 1 55.34 -55.97 -55.64
C MET A 1 56.70 -55.40 -55.34
N MET A 2 57.80 -56.15 -55.30
CA MET A 2 58.46 -56.78 -56.46
C MET A 2 59.19 -58.04 -55.98
N SER A 3 58.88 -59.22 -56.52
CA SER A 3 59.49 -59.86 -57.71
C SER A 3 61.02 -59.90 -57.65
N GLU A 4 61.51 -61.12 -57.44
CA GLU A 4 62.82 -61.61 -57.89
C GLU A 4 63.04 -61.33 -59.38
N ARG A 5 64.34 -61.34 -59.78
CA ARG A 5 64.99 -61.30 -61.11
C ARG A 5 65.97 -60.12 -61.20
N ASP A 6 67.19 -60.24 -61.72
CA ASP A 6 67.82 -61.27 -62.54
C ASP A 6 69.33 -61.29 -62.27
N VAL A 7 69.88 -62.50 -62.18
CA VAL A 7 71.32 -62.76 -62.18
C VAL A 7 71.78 -62.76 -63.64
N HIS A 8 72.63 -61.80 -64.02
CA HIS A 8 73.44 -61.91 -65.23
C HIS A 8 74.81 -62.47 -64.88
N MET A 9 75.06 -63.70 -65.35
CA MET A 9 76.37 -64.36 -65.34
C MET A 9 77.36 -63.57 -66.20
N PHE A 10 78.38 -63.00 -65.57
CA PHE A 10 79.55 -62.46 -66.25
C PHE A 10 80.56 -63.58 -66.51
N ILE A 11 80.85 -63.84 -67.79
CA ILE A 11 81.97 -64.69 -68.22
C ILE A 11 83.20 -63.79 -68.33
N THR A 12 84.14 -63.93 -67.39
CA THR A 12 85.44 -63.22 -67.42
C THR A 12 86.49 -64.08 -68.10
N HIS A 13 86.99 -63.60 -69.24
CA HIS A 13 88.17 -64.13 -69.92
C HIS A 13 89.42 -63.95 -69.06
N TYR A 14 90.16 -65.04 -68.85
CA TYR A 14 91.39 -65.09 -68.05
C TYR A 14 92.56 -64.45 -68.81
N ARG A 15 93.12 -63.33 -68.31
CA ARG A 15 94.38 -62.74 -68.80
C ARG A 15 95.47 -62.91 -67.75
N ALA A 16 96.66 -63.35 -68.18
CA ALA A 16 97.80 -63.60 -67.30
C ALA A 16 98.28 -62.33 -66.55
N GLU A 17 98.05 -61.13 -67.10
CA GLU A 17 98.32 -59.85 -66.44
C GLU A 17 97.48 -59.63 -65.17
N ASP A 18 96.31 -60.28 -65.06
CA ASP A 18 95.45 -60.17 -63.89
C ASP A 18 95.98 -61.01 -62.72
N VAL A 19 96.74 -62.08 -62.99
CA VAL A 19 97.41 -62.89 -61.97
C VAL A 19 98.65 -62.17 -61.43
N GLU A 20 99.38 -61.44 -62.27
CA GLU A 20 100.49 -60.59 -61.81
C GLU A 20 99.98 -59.40 -60.99
N LYS A 21 98.85 -58.79 -61.37
CA LYS A 21 98.19 -57.76 -60.55
C LYS A 21 97.57 -58.34 -59.29
N LEU A 22 97.06 -59.57 -59.29
CA LEU A 22 96.56 -60.26 -58.08
C LEU A 22 97.70 -60.61 -57.12
N THR A 23 98.83 -61.08 -57.64
CA THR A 23 100.00 -61.44 -56.83
C THR A 23 100.68 -60.20 -56.24
N LEU A 24 100.69 -59.06 -56.96
CA LEU A 24 101.06 -57.75 -56.41
C LEU A 24 100.07 -57.25 -55.35
N ARG A 25 98.75 -57.48 -55.51
CA ARG A 25 97.72 -57.16 -54.50
C ARG A 25 97.76 -58.07 -53.27
N MET A 26 98.14 -59.34 -53.43
CA MET A 26 98.34 -60.28 -52.32
C MET A 26 99.66 -60.00 -51.57
N LYS A 27 100.74 -59.61 -52.27
CA LYS A 27 102.04 -59.27 -51.65
C LYS A 27 102.01 -57.97 -50.83
N ASN A 28 101.21 -56.98 -51.23
CA ASN A 28 101.20 -55.65 -50.58
C ASN A 28 100.00 -55.41 -49.64
N GLY A 29 99.24 -56.45 -49.30
CA GLY A 29 98.05 -56.33 -48.46
C GLY A 29 96.89 -55.59 -49.15
N LEU A 30 95.66 -55.87 -48.74
CA LEU A 30 94.41 -55.30 -49.28
C LEU A 30 94.21 -53.80 -48.95
N CYS A 31 95.24 -52.96 -49.06
CA CYS A 31 95.14 -51.52 -48.82
C CYS A 31 94.93 -50.77 -50.14
N SER A 32 93.68 -50.44 -50.47
CA SER A 32 93.39 -49.49 -51.55
C SER A 32 93.87 -48.09 -51.16
N SER A 33 94.64 -47.42 -52.02
CA SER A 33 95.22 -46.08 -51.78
C SER A 33 94.21 -44.92 -51.83
N LYS A 34 92.90 -45.20 -51.97
CA LYS A 34 91.84 -44.17 -52.08
C LYS A 34 91.23 -43.73 -50.75
N TYR A 35 91.56 -44.40 -49.64
CA TYR A 35 91.11 -44.01 -48.31
C TYR A 35 92.33 -43.80 -47.43
N LYS A 36 92.50 -42.58 -46.88
CA LYS A 36 93.50 -42.33 -45.84
C LYS A 36 93.17 -43.25 -44.65
N PRO A 37 94.16 -43.87 -43.99
CA PRO A 37 93.93 -44.66 -42.78
C PRO A 37 93.12 -43.81 -41.80
N GLY A 38 91.97 -44.32 -41.36
CA GLY A 38 91.18 -43.62 -40.34
C GLY A 38 92.06 -43.41 -39.12
N GLU A 39 92.32 -42.15 -38.74
CA GLU A 39 93.05 -41.82 -37.52
C GLU A 39 92.13 -42.07 -36.31
N TYR A 40 91.74 -43.32 -36.08
CA TYR A 40 90.83 -43.74 -35.01
C TYR A 40 91.32 -43.27 -33.64
N LYS A 41 92.65 -43.23 -33.43
CA LYS A 41 93.27 -42.68 -32.21
C LYS A 41 92.98 -41.18 -32.02
N ARG A 42 92.98 -40.40 -33.10
CA ARG A 42 92.69 -38.96 -33.06
C ARG A 42 91.21 -38.71 -32.86
N LEU A 43 90.34 -39.48 -33.53
CA LEU A 43 88.89 -39.43 -33.30
C LEU A 43 88.53 -39.83 -31.88
N GLN A 44 89.15 -40.88 -31.34
CA GLN A 44 88.97 -41.30 -29.95
C GLN A 44 89.42 -40.21 -28.98
N ALA A 45 90.57 -39.57 -29.22
CA ALA A 45 91.04 -38.44 -28.41
C ALA A 45 90.08 -37.24 -28.46
N ILE A 46 89.47 -36.94 -29.61
CA ILE A 46 88.45 -35.89 -29.74
C ILE A 46 87.17 -36.26 -28.99
N VAL A 47 86.72 -37.52 -29.08
CA VAL A 47 85.54 -38.00 -28.34
C VAL A 47 85.79 -37.96 -26.83
N ASP A 48 86.95 -38.40 -26.36
CA ASP A 48 87.31 -38.38 -24.94
C ASP A 48 87.50 -36.95 -24.43
N ALA A 49 88.07 -36.04 -25.24
CA ALA A 49 88.11 -34.61 -24.93
C ALA A 49 86.69 -34.01 -24.83
N LYS A 50 85.78 -34.37 -25.74
CA LYS A 50 84.38 -33.94 -25.70
C LYS A 50 83.60 -34.52 -24.51
N ARG A 51 83.91 -35.75 -24.10
CA ARG A 51 83.37 -36.36 -22.87
C ARG A 51 83.82 -35.60 -21.63
N LEU A 52 85.11 -35.30 -21.52
CA LEU A 52 85.65 -34.48 -20.42
C LEU A 52 85.04 -33.07 -20.39
N GLU A 53 84.87 -32.43 -21.55
CA GLU A 53 84.15 -31.14 -21.65
C GLU A 53 82.70 -31.27 -21.18
N SER A 54 81.99 -32.33 -21.60
CA SER A 54 80.62 -32.61 -21.16
C SER A 54 80.52 -32.86 -19.66
N ASP A 55 81.47 -33.58 -19.06
CA ASP A 55 81.52 -33.83 -17.63
C ASP A 55 81.79 -32.54 -16.84
N LEU A 56 82.68 -31.67 -17.34
CA LEU A 56 82.93 -30.35 -16.77
C LEU A 56 81.69 -29.45 -16.84
N ILE A 57 80.95 -29.49 -17.97
CA ILE A 57 79.67 -28.79 -18.11
C ILE A 57 78.66 -29.37 -17.12
N GLY A 58 78.56 -30.69 -16.98
CA GLY A 58 77.69 -31.37 -16.02
C GLY A 58 77.99 -30.98 -14.57
N GLN A 59 79.27 -30.94 -14.18
CA GLN A 59 79.69 -30.46 -12.86
C GLN A 59 79.34 -28.98 -12.65
N LYS A 60 79.50 -28.13 -13.68
CA LYS A 60 79.13 -26.71 -13.61
C LYS A 60 77.62 -26.56 -13.43
N VAL A 61 76.80 -27.30 -14.19
CA VAL A 61 75.34 -27.32 -14.05
C VAL A 61 74.96 -27.76 -12.63
N GLN A 62 75.54 -28.84 -12.11
CA GLN A 62 75.26 -29.31 -10.75
C GLN A 62 75.62 -28.27 -9.68
N LYS A 63 76.78 -27.60 -9.82
CA LYS A 63 77.17 -26.49 -8.93
C LYS A 63 76.18 -25.33 -8.99
N THR A 64 75.76 -24.92 -10.19
CA THR A 64 74.75 -23.85 -10.33
C THR A 64 73.40 -24.23 -9.74
N HIS A 65 72.98 -25.48 -9.88
CA HIS A 65 71.75 -26.00 -9.29
C HIS A 65 71.82 -26.05 -7.75
N CYS A 66 72.93 -26.51 -7.18
CA CYS A 66 73.15 -26.46 -5.73
C CYS A 66 73.16 -25.03 -5.20
N ALA A 67 73.82 -24.10 -5.89
CA ALA A 67 73.82 -22.69 -5.54
C ALA A 67 72.41 -22.09 -5.59
N ALA A 68 71.64 -22.38 -6.66
CA ALA A 68 70.26 -21.93 -6.80
C ALA A 68 69.36 -22.47 -5.67
N LYS A 69 69.50 -23.75 -5.32
CA LYS A 69 68.81 -24.36 -4.16
C LYS A 69 69.17 -23.65 -2.85
N ALA A 70 70.46 -23.41 -2.59
CA ALA A 70 70.91 -22.71 -1.39
C ALA A 70 70.39 -21.26 -1.33
N THR A 71 70.35 -20.55 -2.45
CA THR A 71 69.78 -19.20 -2.50
C THR A 71 68.27 -19.20 -2.23
N LYS A 72 67.54 -20.20 -2.76
CA LYS A 72 66.11 -20.35 -2.50
C LYS A 72 65.85 -20.64 -1.02
N GLU A 73 66.62 -21.55 -0.45
CA GLU A 73 66.55 -21.88 0.98
C GLU A 73 66.85 -20.67 1.87
N SER A 74 67.92 -19.93 1.56
CA SER A 74 68.27 -18.70 2.27
C SER A 74 67.15 -17.64 2.19
N SER A 75 66.50 -17.52 1.03
CA SER A 75 65.35 -16.62 0.86
C SER A 75 64.15 -17.03 1.71
N ILE A 76 63.81 -18.32 1.76
CA ILE A 76 62.71 -18.84 2.57
C ILE A 76 63.00 -18.65 4.06
N LEU A 77 64.20 -18.97 4.52
CA LEU A 77 64.61 -18.76 5.90
C LEU A 77 64.59 -17.28 6.30
N ARG A 78 64.93 -16.37 5.38
CA ARG A 78 64.80 -14.93 5.61
C ARG A 78 63.34 -14.52 5.79
N GLN A 79 62.42 -15.08 5.00
CA GLN A 79 60.99 -14.84 5.13
C GLN A 79 60.47 -15.35 6.49
N HIS A 80 60.82 -16.56 6.91
CA HIS A 80 60.46 -17.10 8.24
C HIS A 80 60.96 -16.22 9.38
N ARG A 81 62.23 -15.78 9.34
CA ARG A 81 62.77 -14.85 10.34
C ARG A 81 62.00 -13.54 10.39
N GLN A 82 61.56 -13.03 9.22
CA GLN A 82 60.75 -11.82 9.17
C GLN A 82 59.38 -12.02 9.82
N VAL A 83 58.72 -13.16 9.56
CA VAL A 83 57.45 -13.51 10.21
C VAL A 83 57.63 -13.55 11.72
N TRP A 84 58.59 -14.34 12.21
CA TRP A 84 58.85 -14.47 13.66
C TRP A 84 59.25 -13.15 14.31
N SER A 85 60.05 -12.31 13.64
CA SER A 85 60.41 -10.99 14.17
C SER A 85 59.21 -10.06 14.38
N ARG A 86 58.12 -10.25 13.62
CA ARG A 86 56.86 -9.51 13.76
C ARG A 86 55.93 -10.13 14.78
N GLU A 87 55.89 -11.46 14.83
CA GLU A 87 55.02 -12.20 15.74
C GLU A 87 55.52 -12.22 17.17
N CYS A 88 56.83 -12.30 17.42
CA CYS A 88 57.36 -12.33 18.79
C CYS A 88 56.88 -11.13 19.63
N PRO A 89 56.96 -9.87 19.16
CA PRO A 89 56.40 -8.74 19.91
C PRO A 89 54.88 -8.80 20.06
N ARG A 90 54.15 -9.34 19.09
CA ARG A 90 52.69 -9.49 19.15
C ARG A 90 52.30 -10.51 20.23
N LEU A 91 52.98 -11.65 20.26
CA LEU A 91 52.78 -12.71 21.24
C LEU A 91 53.17 -12.24 22.64
N GLN A 92 54.28 -11.52 22.80
CA GLN A 92 54.67 -10.91 24.09
C GLN A 92 53.59 -9.95 24.62
N LYS A 93 53.02 -9.11 23.76
CA LYS A 93 51.90 -8.24 24.15
C LYS A 93 50.63 -9.02 24.49
N ALA A 94 50.37 -10.13 23.80
CA ALA A 94 49.22 -10.98 24.07
C ALA A 94 49.39 -11.74 25.39
N GLU A 95 50.60 -12.19 25.70
CA GLU A 95 51.00 -12.77 26.98
C GLU A 95 50.82 -11.76 28.12
N GLU A 96 51.44 -10.58 28.01
CA GLU A 96 51.30 -9.50 28.99
C GLU A 96 49.82 -9.12 29.20
N LYS A 97 49.03 -9.05 28.13
CA LYS A 97 47.60 -8.79 28.23
C LYS A 97 46.87 -9.92 28.97
N ALA A 98 47.12 -11.19 28.63
CA ALA A 98 46.46 -12.32 29.27
C ALA A 98 46.85 -12.43 30.76
N GLU A 99 48.11 -12.17 31.10
CA GLU A 99 48.58 -12.09 32.48
C GLU A 99 47.85 -10.97 33.25
N ASN A 100 47.75 -9.77 32.66
CA ASN A 100 46.99 -8.67 33.25
C ASN A 100 45.50 -9.00 33.39
N ASP A 101 44.87 -9.59 32.38
CA ASP A 101 43.46 -9.99 32.41
C ASP A 101 43.20 -11.03 33.54
N ILE A 102 44.14 -11.95 33.78
CA ILE A 102 44.09 -12.91 34.90
C ILE A 102 44.27 -12.21 36.24
N CYS A 103 45.25 -11.31 36.36
CA CYS A 103 45.46 -10.51 37.57
C CYS A 103 44.23 -9.66 37.90
N ASP A 104 43.69 -8.94 36.92
CA ASP A 104 42.46 -8.15 37.04
C ASP A 104 41.29 -9.02 37.47
N PHE A 105 41.15 -10.22 36.90
CA PHE A 105 40.14 -11.18 37.31
C PHE A 105 40.32 -11.59 38.78
N LEU A 106 41.53 -11.97 39.20
CA LEU A 106 41.84 -12.35 40.58
C LEU A 106 41.61 -11.18 41.58
N GLU A 107 41.86 -9.93 41.18
CA GLU A 107 41.55 -8.75 42.00
C GLU A 107 40.05 -8.45 42.08
N GLN A 108 39.30 -8.72 41.02
CA GLN A 108 37.87 -8.43 40.92
C GLN A 108 36.97 -9.53 41.48
N ILE A 109 37.45 -10.77 41.57
CA ILE A 109 36.69 -11.88 42.17
C ILE A 109 36.34 -11.50 43.61
N ARG A 110 35.03 -11.37 43.87
CA ARG A 110 34.48 -11.25 45.22
C ARG A 110 33.77 -12.55 45.59
N PRO A 111 33.88 -13.00 46.85
CA PRO A 111 33.16 -14.17 47.32
C PRO A 111 31.65 -13.91 47.25
N ASN A 112 30.94 -14.79 46.56
CA ASN A 112 29.48 -14.70 46.40
C ASN A 112 28.76 -15.13 47.69
N SER A 113 29.44 -15.88 48.58
CA SER A 113 28.92 -16.31 49.88
C SER A 113 29.98 -16.22 50.98
N ARG A 114 29.54 -16.09 52.25
CA ARG A 114 30.44 -16.11 53.43
C ARG A 114 31.12 -17.48 53.65
N THR A 115 30.73 -18.49 52.88
CA THR A 115 31.25 -19.86 52.88
C THR A 115 32.28 -20.12 51.78
N ASP A 116 32.53 -19.17 50.86
CA ASP A 116 33.57 -19.30 49.83
C ASP A 116 34.97 -19.04 50.40
N THR A 117 35.44 -19.95 51.26
CA THR A 117 36.81 -19.95 51.81
C THR A 117 37.88 -20.10 50.72
N ALA A 118 37.54 -20.74 49.58
CA ALA A 118 38.46 -20.92 48.46
C ALA A 118 38.92 -19.58 47.85
N ILE A 119 38.00 -18.62 47.66
CA ILE A 119 38.32 -17.30 47.08
C ILE A 119 39.24 -16.50 47.98
N PHE A 120 39.02 -16.54 49.30
CA PHE A 120 39.90 -15.89 50.27
C PHE A 120 41.30 -16.52 50.31
N SER A 121 41.41 -17.83 50.05
CA SER A 121 42.71 -18.53 50.04
C SER A 121 43.52 -18.31 48.76
N LEU A 122 42.91 -17.90 47.63
CA LEU A 122 43.62 -17.78 46.34
C LEU A 122 44.74 -16.73 46.38
N GLN A 123 44.53 -15.60 47.05
CA GLN A 123 45.57 -14.56 47.20
C GLN A 123 46.74 -15.05 48.09
N ASP A 124 46.43 -15.80 49.15
CA ASP A 124 47.45 -16.42 50.01
C ASP A 124 48.22 -17.52 49.26
N TYR A 125 47.53 -18.32 48.43
CA TYR A 125 48.14 -19.31 47.54
C TYR A 125 49.03 -18.65 46.48
N GLU A 126 48.64 -17.50 45.91
CA GLU A 126 49.47 -16.76 44.96
C GLU A 126 50.78 -16.29 45.61
N LEU A 127 50.70 -15.71 46.81
CA LEU A 127 51.87 -15.29 47.58
C LEU A 127 52.75 -16.48 47.96
N PHE A 128 52.15 -17.61 48.31
CA PHE A 128 52.87 -18.85 48.58
C PHE A 128 53.62 -19.35 47.33
N LEU A 129 52.95 -19.46 46.18
CA LEU A 129 53.55 -19.89 44.92
C LEU A 129 54.67 -18.95 44.46
N LYS A 130 54.50 -17.62 44.63
CA LYS A 130 55.56 -16.64 44.34
C LYS A 130 56.81 -16.88 45.20
N ARG A 131 56.64 -17.16 46.50
CA ARG A 131 57.77 -17.47 47.41
C ARG A 131 58.44 -18.78 47.06
N GLU A 132 57.65 -19.83 46.79
CA GLU A 132 58.16 -21.14 46.42
C GLU A 132 58.93 -21.11 45.09
N ARG A 133 58.40 -20.40 44.08
CA ARG A 133 59.06 -20.21 42.79
C ARG A 133 60.39 -19.46 42.92
N GLU A 134 60.45 -18.44 43.76
CA GLU A 134 61.70 -17.71 44.01
C GLU A 134 62.72 -18.56 44.78
N ALA A 135 62.28 -19.31 45.80
CA ALA A 135 63.14 -20.26 46.50
C ALA A 135 63.69 -21.34 45.54
N PHE A 136 62.84 -21.87 44.66
CA PHE A 136 63.23 -22.82 43.63
C PHE A 136 64.23 -22.21 42.63
N ARG A 137 64.01 -20.97 42.18
CA ARG A 137 64.94 -20.23 41.31
C ARG A 137 66.31 -20.10 41.96
N ILE A 138 66.36 -19.69 43.23
CA ILE A 138 67.61 -19.54 43.98
C ILE A 138 68.31 -20.89 44.14
N ALA A 139 67.56 -21.98 44.41
CA ALA A 139 68.13 -23.30 44.65
C ALA A 139 68.64 -24.00 43.37
N THR A 140 68.02 -23.75 42.21
CA THR A 140 68.28 -24.52 40.98
C THR A 140 68.88 -23.70 39.85
N VAL A 141 68.43 -22.46 39.64
CA VAL A 141 68.84 -21.63 38.51
C VAL A 141 70.10 -20.83 38.83
N GLU A 142 70.20 -20.29 40.05
CA GLU A 142 71.36 -19.49 40.48
C GLU A 142 72.69 -20.29 40.45
N PRO A 143 72.76 -21.56 40.91
CA PRO A 143 73.98 -22.35 40.81
C PRO A 143 74.44 -22.59 39.37
N VAL A 144 73.52 -22.72 38.42
CA VAL A 144 73.83 -22.85 36.98
C VAL A 144 74.39 -21.55 36.43
N HIS A 145 73.83 -20.41 36.85
CA HIS A 145 74.33 -19.09 36.46
C HIS A 145 75.72 -18.81 37.06
N GLN A 146 75.93 -19.17 38.33
CA GLN A 146 77.24 -19.10 38.99
C GLN A 146 78.26 -19.97 38.26
N LEU A 147 77.93 -21.23 37.94
CA LEU A 147 78.80 -22.10 37.15
C LEU A 147 79.10 -21.48 35.76
N ARG A 148 78.11 -20.92 35.09
CA ARG A 148 78.30 -20.23 33.80
C ARG A 148 79.25 -19.04 33.94
N HIS A 149 79.06 -18.20 34.95
CA HIS A 149 79.93 -17.04 35.22
C HIS A 149 81.35 -17.48 35.53
N ASP A 150 81.53 -18.50 36.37
CA ASP A 150 82.83 -19.08 36.69
C ASP A 150 83.54 -19.62 35.44
N LEU A 151 82.80 -20.29 34.55
CA LEU A 151 83.35 -20.78 33.28
C LEU A 151 83.72 -19.64 32.34
N CYS A 152 82.90 -18.61 32.21
CA CYS A 152 83.19 -17.41 31.43
C CYS A 152 84.43 -16.68 31.97
N PHE A 153 84.55 -16.54 33.28
CA PHE A 153 85.69 -15.93 33.94
C PHE A 153 86.98 -16.71 33.64
N ARG A 154 86.96 -18.05 33.82
CA ARG A 154 88.10 -18.92 33.49
C ARG A 154 88.47 -18.89 32.01
N LEU A 155 87.48 -18.84 31.11
CA LEU A 155 87.71 -18.68 29.66
C LEU A 155 88.39 -17.34 29.34
N GLY A 156 87.97 -16.26 30.03
CA GLY A 156 88.62 -14.95 29.95
C GLY A 156 90.08 -15.01 30.43
N GLU A 157 90.35 -15.61 31.59
CA GLU A 157 91.72 -15.74 32.12
C GLU A 157 92.66 -16.53 31.19
N VAL A 158 92.16 -17.60 30.56
CA VAL A 158 92.92 -18.39 29.57
C VAL A 158 93.28 -17.58 28.32
N GLN A 159 92.43 -16.63 27.92
CA GLN A 159 92.72 -15.73 26.81
C GLN A 159 93.75 -14.64 27.18
N HIS A 160 93.85 -14.27 28.47
CA HIS A 160 94.74 -13.21 28.96
C HIS A 160 96.09 -13.72 29.48
N GLN A 161 96.18 -14.96 29.99
CA GLN A 161 97.43 -15.57 30.46
C GLN A 161 97.93 -16.61 29.46
N LYS A 162 99.13 -16.39 28.89
CA LYS A 162 99.83 -17.39 28.06
C LYS A 162 100.12 -18.64 28.88
N LEU A 163 99.25 -19.66 28.80
CA LEU A 163 99.50 -21.11 28.86
C LEU A 163 100.50 -21.69 29.88
N THR A 164 100.84 -20.98 30.96
CA THR A 164 101.69 -21.50 32.03
C THR A 164 100.93 -21.52 33.35
N ALA A 165 100.77 -22.74 33.88
CA ALA A 165 100.19 -23.11 35.18
C ALA A 165 98.66 -23.34 35.22
N HIS A 166 98.22 -24.53 34.78
CA HIS A 166 97.41 -25.51 35.55
C HIS A 166 96.52 -26.40 34.65
N PRO A 167 97.09 -27.43 33.99
CA PRO A 167 96.30 -28.43 33.25
C PRO A 167 95.39 -29.30 34.16
N SER A 168 95.68 -29.35 35.46
CA SER A 168 95.10 -30.31 36.41
C SER A 168 93.67 -29.98 36.86
N ASN A 169 93.23 -28.73 36.77
CA ASN A 169 91.90 -28.31 37.26
C ASN A 169 90.76 -28.51 36.24
N TRP A 170 91.06 -28.71 34.95
CA TRP A 170 90.03 -28.89 33.92
C TRP A 170 89.23 -30.18 34.09
N LYS A 171 89.85 -31.25 34.58
CA LYS A 171 89.13 -32.51 34.88
C LYS A 171 88.09 -32.31 35.98
N GLN A 172 88.41 -31.54 37.02
CA GLN A 172 87.48 -31.22 38.10
C GLN A 172 86.34 -30.31 37.62
N VAL A 173 86.65 -29.32 36.76
CA VAL A 173 85.64 -28.45 36.16
C VAL A 173 84.69 -29.24 35.25
N ILE A 174 85.20 -30.16 34.42
CA ILE A 174 84.37 -31.03 33.58
C ILE A 174 83.48 -31.94 34.45
N GLN A 175 84.02 -32.51 35.53
CA GLN A 175 83.23 -33.29 36.49
C GLN A 175 82.13 -32.45 37.16
N GLN A 176 82.41 -31.20 37.53
CA GLN A 176 81.43 -30.28 38.08
C GLN A 176 80.34 -29.93 37.05
N ILE A 177 80.70 -29.73 35.78
CA ILE A 177 79.73 -29.51 34.69
C ILE A 177 78.82 -30.72 34.52
N HIS A 178 79.39 -31.94 34.49
CA HIS A 178 78.59 -33.16 34.39
C HIS A 178 77.67 -33.32 35.60
N PHE A 179 78.18 -33.10 36.81
CA PHE A 179 77.36 -33.15 38.03
C PHE A 179 76.19 -32.16 37.99
N VAL A 180 76.42 -30.91 37.60
CA VAL A 180 75.35 -29.90 37.47
C VAL A 180 74.37 -30.26 36.36
N LYS A 181 74.84 -30.83 35.25
CA LYS A 181 73.97 -31.34 34.18
C LYS A 181 73.09 -32.49 34.67
N ASP A 182 73.67 -33.50 35.30
CA ASP A 182 72.93 -34.65 35.83
C ASP A 182 71.93 -34.21 36.91
N GLN A 183 72.33 -33.25 37.77
CA GLN A 183 71.44 -32.63 38.75
C GLN A 183 70.28 -31.90 38.06
N GLN A 184 70.55 -31.12 37.02
CA GLN A 184 69.53 -30.39 36.28
C GLN A 184 68.59 -31.34 35.53
N ASP A 185 69.12 -32.38 34.90
CA ASP A 185 68.36 -33.42 34.22
C ASP A 185 67.43 -34.11 35.22
N GLY A 186 67.92 -34.46 36.41
CA GLY A 186 67.11 -35.00 37.50
C GLY A 186 66.02 -34.04 37.99
N ILE A 187 66.32 -32.74 38.11
CA ILE A 187 65.32 -31.72 38.47
C ILE A 187 64.26 -31.60 37.38
N THR A 188 64.65 -31.53 36.10
CA THR A 188 63.71 -31.42 34.99
C THR A 188 62.81 -32.65 34.87
N ALA A 189 63.35 -33.85 35.10
CA ALA A 189 62.57 -35.07 35.12
C ALA A 189 61.53 -35.07 36.26
N LYS A 190 61.90 -34.59 37.45
CA LYS A 190 60.97 -34.44 38.59
C LYS A 190 59.88 -33.41 38.30
N LEU A 191 60.26 -32.22 37.81
CA LEU A 191 59.30 -31.18 37.42
C LEU A 191 58.34 -31.68 36.34
N HIS A 192 58.85 -32.45 35.37
CA HIS A 192 58.00 -33.01 34.33
C HIS A 192 57.01 -34.03 34.90
N ALA A 193 57.44 -34.89 35.83
CA ALA A 193 56.55 -35.82 36.52
C ALA A 193 55.50 -35.11 37.38
N GLU A 194 55.88 -34.06 38.11
CA GLU A 194 54.95 -33.22 38.88
C GLU A 194 53.94 -32.51 37.99
N PHE A 195 54.40 -31.96 36.85
CA PHE A 195 53.56 -31.36 35.83
C PHE A 195 52.52 -32.35 35.28
N LEU A 196 52.95 -33.55 34.90
CA LEU A 196 52.05 -34.59 34.39
C LEU A 196 51.03 -35.02 35.45
N ALA A 197 51.46 -35.17 36.71
CA ALA A 197 50.56 -35.50 37.82
C ALA A 197 49.52 -34.39 38.07
N LEU A 198 49.91 -33.13 37.99
CA LEU A 198 49.01 -31.99 38.10
C LEU A 198 48.05 -31.90 36.90
N GLU A 199 48.51 -32.17 35.67
CA GLU A 199 47.64 -32.25 34.50
C GLU A 199 46.60 -33.35 34.65
N GLU A 200 47.00 -34.55 35.11
CA GLU A 200 46.06 -35.64 35.41
C GLU A 200 45.05 -35.26 36.50
N GLU A 201 45.48 -34.56 37.55
CA GLU A 201 44.59 -34.05 38.60
C GLU A 201 43.58 -33.05 38.01
N ILE A 202 44.04 -32.07 37.24
CA ILE A 202 43.19 -31.04 36.60
C ILE A 202 42.20 -31.67 35.61
N LEU A 203 42.65 -32.62 34.78
CA LEU A 203 41.78 -33.35 33.86
C LEU A 203 40.75 -34.19 34.64
N GLY A 204 41.17 -34.81 35.74
CA GLY A 204 40.31 -35.57 36.66
C GLY A 204 39.22 -34.73 37.33
N LEU A 205 39.45 -33.42 37.54
CA LEU A 205 38.42 -32.49 38.02
C LEU A 205 37.27 -32.29 37.02
N GLY A 206 37.43 -32.72 35.75
CA GLY A 206 36.37 -32.68 34.76
C GLY A 206 35.89 -31.26 34.42
N LEU A 207 36.79 -30.27 34.58
CA LEU A 207 36.51 -28.85 34.35
C LEU A 207 36.07 -28.58 32.90
N GLU A 208 36.43 -29.46 31.97
CA GLU A 208 35.96 -29.41 30.59
C GLU A 208 34.43 -29.29 30.54
N LYS A 209 33.67 -30.01 31.36
CA LYS A 209 32.19 -29.95 31.41
C LYS A 209 31.64 -28.54 31.67
N TYR A 210 32.38 -27.72 32.39
CA TYR A 210 32.03 -26.33 32.66
C TYR A 210 32.42 -25.40 31.49
N LEU A 211 33.49 -25.71 30.76
CA LEU A 211 33.86 -25.01 29.52
C LEU A 211 32.95 -25.38 28.33
N THR A 212 32.48 -26.63 28.28
CA THR A 212 31.44 -27.16 27.35
C THR A 212 30.09 -26.48 27.57
N SER A 213 29.89 -25.71 28.66
CA SER A 213 28.73 -24.84 28.80
C SER A 213 28.68 -23.73 27.74
N THR A 214 29.79 -23.49 27.03
CA THR A 214 29.85 -22.62 25.85
C THR A 214 29.61 -23.35 24.53
N SER A 215 29.79 -24.68 24.48
CA SER A 215 29.39 -25.47 23.32
C SER A 215 27.91 -25.75 23.42
N VAL A 216 27.09 -24.78 23.01
CA VAL A 216 25.70 -24.98 22.59
C VAL A 216 25.02 -26.09 23.38
N ASN A 217 25.02 -26.00 24.72
CA ASN A 217 24.04 -26.74 25.48
C ASN A 217 22.74 -26.28 24.87
N LEU A 218 21.98 -27.20 24.27
CA LEU A 218 20.64 -26.97 23.78
C LEU A 218 19.87 -26.38 24.96
N VAL A 219 19.92 -25.05 25.09
CA VAL A 219 18.99 -24.29 25.91
C VAL A 219 17.65 -24.69 25.34
N ASN A 220 16.92 -25.51 26.08
CA ASN A 220 15.66 -26.17 25.71
C ASN A 220 14.99 -25.49 24.51
N ILE A 221 15.36 -25.93 23.30
CA ILE A 221 14.82 -25.38 22.05
C ILE A 221 13.30 -25.65 21.98
N GLU A 222 12.82 -26.56 22.84
CA GLU A 222 11.43 -27.01 22.97
C GLU A 222 10.58 -26.11 23.87
N ASN A 223 11.16 -25.15 24.57
CA ASN A 223 10.36 -24.32 25.47
C ASN A 223 9.58 -23.27 24.68
N ILE A 224 8.27 -23.50 24.58
CA ILE A 224 7.32 -22.47 24.18
C ILE A 224 7.36 -21.38 25.25
N PRO A 225 7.50 -20.10 24.85
CA PRO A 225 7.53 -18.99 25.78
C PRO A 225 6.27 -18.94 26.66
N GLU A 226 6.46 -18.78 27.96
CA GLU A 226 5.39 -18.76 28.95
C GLU A 226 4.39 -17.63 28.68
N GLU A 227 4.83 -16.54 28.05
CA GLU A 227 4.03 -15.39 27.67
C GLU A 227 2.94 -15.75 26.65
N VAL A 228 3.22 -16.73 25.79
CA VAL A 228 2.25 -17.23 24.82
C VAL A 228 1.34 -18.25 25.50
N LEU A 229 1.90 -19.20 26.25
CA LEU A 229 1.11 -20.24 26.93
C LEU A 229 0.13 -19.68 27.96
N ASN A 230 0.52 -18.68 28.73
CA ASN A 230 -0.30 -18.04 29.76
C ASN A 230 -1.18 -16.91 29.20
N SER A 231 -1.30 -16.79 27.88
CA SER A 231 -2.13 -15.77 27.27
C SER A 231 -3.62 -16.11 27.36
N ASP A 232 -4.40 -15.23 28.00
CA ASP A 232 -5.86 -15.21 27.95
C ASP A 232 -6.37 -14.81 26.55
N CYS A 233 -6.26 -15.71 25.57
CA CYS A 233 -6.79 -15.51 24.22
C CYS A 233 -8.22 -16.07 24.11
N PRO A 234 -9.19 -15.30 23.58
CA PRO A 234 -10.57 -15.76 23.41
C PRO A 234 -10.74 -16.79 22.27
N TYR A 235 -9.75 -16.93 21.38
CA TYR A 235 -9.81 -17.86 20.23
C TYR A 235 -8.80 -19.01 20.41
N PRO A 236 -9.25 -20.24 20.71
CA PRO A 236 -8.36 -21.38 20.96
C PRO A 236 -7.62 -21.85 19.71
N GLU A 237 -8.26 -21.79 18.52
CA GLU A 237 -7.63 -22.18 17.25
C GLU A 237 -6.40 -21.32 16.93
N LEU A 238 -6.44 -20.03 17.30
CA LEU A 238 -5.30 -19.13 17.14
C LEU A 238 -4.16 -19.54 18.07
N MET A 239 -4.46 -19.90 19.33
CA MET A 239 -3.46 -20.41 20.28
C MET A 239 -2.78 -21.67 19.77
N ASP A 240 -3.54 -22.64 19.28
CA ASP A 240 -2.99 -23.87 18.72
C ASP A 240 -2.09 -23.60 17.50
N SER A 241 -2.49 -22.66 16.63
CA SER A 241 -1.69 -22.27 15.47
C SER A 241 -0.34 -21.63 15.86
N LEU A 242 -0.32 -20.82 16.93
CA LEU A 242 0.89 -20.19 17.43
C LEU A 242 1.81 -21.23 18.09
N ILE A 243 1.24 -22.12 18.91
CA ILE A 243 1.97 -23.24 19.53
C ILE A 243 2.61 -24.12 18.43
N GLN A 244 1.85 -24.47 17.39
CA GLN A 244 2.37 -25.24 16.26
C GLN A 244 3.47 -24.48 15.50
N ALA A 245 3.36 -23.16 15.35
CA ALA A 245 4.40 -22.36 14.72
C ALA A 245 5.71 -22.42 15.51
N PHE A 246 5.67 -22.30 16.84
CA PHE A 246 6.84 -22.47 17.71
C PHE A 246 7.45 -23.86 17.59
N HIS A 247 6.65 -24.92 17.68
CA HIS A 247 7.13 -26.29 17.47
C HIS A 247 7.80 -26.47 16.10
N SER A 248 7.17 -25.98 15.03
CA SER A 248 7.72 -26.11 13.68
C SER A 248 9.06 -25.37 13.50
N LEU A 249 9.26 -24.26 14.19
CA LEU A 249 10.51 -23.51 14.21
C LEU A 249 11.58 -24.30 14.98
N SER A 250 11.23 -24.76 16.17
CA SER A 250 12.10 -25.58 17.02
C SER A 250 12.57 -26.84 16.31
N ASP A 251 11.66 -27.60 15.67
CA ASP A 251 11.98 -28.83 14.95
C ASP A 251 12.97 -28.60 13.80
N ARG A 252 12.78 -27.52 13.04
CA ARG A 252 13.66 -27.15 11.91
C ARG A 252 15.08 -26.85 12.38
N TYR A 253 15.20 -26.07 13.45
CA TYR A 253 16.50 -25.70 14.01
C TYR A 253 17.17 -26.85 14.74
N GLN A 254 16.41 -27.65 15.50
CA GLN A 254 16.91 -28.88 16.14
C GLN A 254 17.45 -29.85 15.10
N SER A 255 16.70 -30.15 14.04
CA SER A 255 17.16 -31.05 12.97
C SER A 255 18.47 -30.56 12.34
N ARG A 256 18.57 -29.26 12.06
CA ARG A 256 19.77 -28.64 11.49
C ARG A 256 20.97 -28.70 12.45
N LEU A 257 20.75 -28.41 13.72
CA LEU A 257 21.79 -28.46 14.76
C LEU A 257 22.26 -29.90 14.99
N GLN A 258 21.34 -30.87 15.05
CA GLN A 258 21.65 -32.29 15.15
C GLN A 258 22.49 -32.75 13.96
N CYS A 259 22.13 -32.39 12.72
CA CYS A 259 22.93 -32.72 11.54
C CYS A 259 24.37 -32.16 11.62
N LEU A 260 24.54 -30.90 12.06
CA LEU A 260 25.86 -30.28 12.22
C LEU A 260 26.65 -30.92 13.38
N GLN A 261 25.98 -31.33 14.44
CA GLN A 261 26.60 -31.98 15.58
C GLN A 261 27.01 -33.42 15.27
N GLU A 262 26.20 -34.18 14.54
CA GLU A 262 26.57 -35.49 14.01
C GLU A 262 27.77 -35.40 13.07
N GLN A 263 27.82 -34.35 12.24
CA GLN A 263 28.99 -34.05 11.42
C GLN A 263 30.23 -33.85 12.29
N LEU A 264 30.13 -33.02 13.34
CA LEU A 264 31.25 -32.75 14.24
C LEU A 264 31.69 -34.00 15.01
N GLN A 265 30.77 -34.87 15.44
CA GLN A 265 31.07 -36.11 16.15
C GLN A 265 31.78 -37.16 15.29
N ARG A 266 31.63 -37.11 13.96
CA ARG A 266 32.35 -38.02 13.05
C ARG A 266 33.84 -37.71 12.96
N THR A 267 34.22 -36.48 13.27
CA THR A 267 35.61 -36.05 13.37
C THR A 267 36.03 -36.03 14.84
N ASP A 268 37.16 -36.67 15.14
CA ASP A 268 37.79 -36.53 16.45
C ASP A 268 38.19 -35.06 16.69
N ARG A 269 38.20 -34.61 17.95
CA ARG A 269 38.53 -33.24 18.38
C ARG A 269 39.92 -32.78 17.89
N PHE A 270 40.80 -33.72 17.60
CA PHE A 270 42.15 -33.48 17.11
C PHE A 270 42.32 -33.87 15.63
N CYS A 271 41.20 -34.05 14.91
CA CYS A 271 41.13 -34.49 13.51
C CYS A 271 41.94 -35.79 13.25
N GLY A 272 41.98 -36.71 14.21
CA GLY A 272 42.71 -37.98 14.12
C GLY A 272 44.23 -37.86 14.29
N TRP A 273 44.74 -36.69 14.69
CA TRP A 273 46.13 -36.48 15.05
C TRP A 273 46.34 -36.61 16.56
N TYR A 274 47.58 -36.84 16.97
CA TYR A 274 47.92 -36.80 18.39
C TYR A 274 47.71 -35.38 18.93
N PRO A 275 47.19 -35.19 20.15
CA PRO A 275 46.86 -33.86 20.69
C PRO A 275 48.01 -32.86 20.60
N ASP A 276 49.23 -33.27 20.98
CA ASP A 276 50.40 -32.38 20.93
C ASP A 276 50.77 -32.00 19.50
N ASP A 277 50.65 -32.93 18.54
CA ASP A 277 50.94 -32.66 17.14
C ASP A 277 49.89 -31.74 16.52
N HIS A 278 48.61 -31.92 16.87
CA HIS A 278 47.54 -31.03 16.47
C HIS A 278 47.72 -29.61 17.03
N LEU A 279 48.08 -29.50 18.31
CA LEU A 279 48.37 -28.21 18.95
C LEU A 279 49.59 -27.52 18.32
N ARG A 280 50.66 -28.27 18.06
CA ARG A 280 51.85 -27.76 17.33
C ARG A 280 51.47 -27.30 15.93
N PHE A 281 50.60 -28.03 15.23
CA PHE A 281 50.09 -27.64 13.92
C PHE A 281 49.30 -26.33 13.99
N GLN A 282 48.31 -26.24 14.90
CA GLN A 282 47.50 -25.03 15.11
C GLN A 282 48.36 -23.82 15.48
N PHE A 283 49.24 -23.98 16.46
CA PHE A 283 50.15 -22.91 16.89
C PHE A 283 51.03 -22.43 15.75
N THR A 284 51.52 -23.35 14.91
CA THR A 284 52.28 -22.99 13.72
C THR A 284 51.41 -22.19 12.76
N LEU A 285 50.17 -22.57 12.48
CA LEU A 285 49.29 -21.77 11.60
C LEU A 285 49.04 -20.36 12.16
N PHE A 286 48.77 -20.23 13.46
CA PHE A 286 48.49 -18.93 14.09
C PHE A 286 49.67 -17.96 14.11
N GLN A 287 50.91 -18.46 13.99
CA GLN A 287 52.10 -17.61 13.83
C GLN A 287 52.23 -17.02 12.43
N TYR A 288 51.49 -17.48 11.44
CA TYR A 288 51.57 -16.92 10.09
C TYR A 288 50.28 -16.14 9.84
N PRO A 289 50.29 -14.80 9.93
CA PRO A 289 49.12 -14.00 9.59
C PRO A 289 48.83 -14.00 8.08
N HIS A 290 47.56 -13.87 7.73
CA HIS A 290 47.09 -13.87 6.34
C HIS A 290 47.60 -12.68 5.50
N ASP A 291 48.11 -11.63 6.13
CA ASP A 291 48.65 -10.43 5.48
C ASP A 291 50.00 -10.67 4.78
N ILE A 292 50.62 -11.84 4.97
CA ILE A 292 51.93 -12.16 4.41
C ILE A 292 51.79 -12.68 2.97
N PRO A 293 52.56 -12.15 2.00
CA PRO A 293 52.57 -12.71 0.65
C PRO A 293 53.09 -14.16 0.68
N ASN A 294 52.40 -15.06 -0.04
CA ASN A 294 52.67 -16.50 -0.02
C ASN A 294 52.53 -17.17 1.37
N HIS A 295 51.67 -16.62 2.24
CA HIS A 295 51.31 -17.19 3.54
C HIS A 295 51.21 -18.73 3.52
N ARG A 296 50.41 -19.28 2.60
CA ARG A 296 50.21 -20.74 2.50
C ARG A 296 51.46 -21.53 2.16
N ALA A 297 52.31 -21.01 1.29
CA ALA A 297 53.56 -21.69 0.97
C ALA A 297 54.53 -21.65 2.15
N LEU A 298 54.55 -20.55 2.91
CA LEU A 298 55.43 -20.36 4.06
C LEU A 298 55.05 -21.26 5.23
N PHE A 299 53.81 -21.20 5.73
CA PHE A 299 53.46 -22.05 6.87
C PHE A 299 53.55 -23.54 6.49
N MET A 300 53.25 -23.93 5.25
CA MET A 300 53.41 -25.32 4.80
C MET A 300 54.87 -25.74 4.77
N ASP A 301 55.79 -24.86 4.36
CA ASP A 301 57.24 -25.12 4.45
C ASP A 301 57.69 -25.27 5.91
N MET A 302 57.17 -24.44 6.82
CA MET A 302 57.46 -24.56 8.25
C MET A 302 56.92 -25.87 8.85
N LEU A 303 55.67 -26.23 8.54
CA LEU A 303 55.07 -27.48 8.99
C LEU A 303 55.88 -28.70 8.50
N GLN A 304 56.35 -28.69 7.26
CA GLN A 304 57.23 -29.76 6.74
C GLN A 304 58.56 -29.88 7.50
N ARG A 305 59.06 -28.78 8.05
CA ARG A 305 60.29 -28.79 8.88
C ARG A 305 60.02 -29.28 10.29
N LEU A 306 58.85 -28.96 10.85
CA LEU A 306 58.44 -29.36 12.20
C LEU A 306 57.94 -30.81 12.29
N PHE A 307 57.43 -31.34 11.18
CA PHE A 307 56.92 -32.70 11.04
C PHE A 307 57.70 -33.46 9.94
N PRO A 308 58.97 -33.82 10.17
CA PRO A 308 59.79 -34.51 9.17
C PRO A 308 59.25 -35.92 8.82
N GLU A 309 58.46 -36.51 9.70
CA GLU A 309 57.85 -37.83 9.51
C GLU A 309 56.56 -37.79 8.66
N LYS A 310 55.98 -36.60 8.45
CA LYS A 310 54.69 -36.44 7.77
C LYS A 310 54.88 -35.96 6.34
N THR A 311 54.07 -36.49 5.43
CA THR A 311 54.10 -36.03 4.03
C THR A 311 53.39 -34.69 3.87
N ARG A 312 53.70 -33.98 2.78
CA ARG A 312 52.97 -32.75 2.41
C ARG A 312 51.47 -33.00 2.25
N GLN A 313 51.10 -34.19 1.76
CA GLN A 313 49.72 -34.55 1.50
C GLN A 313 48.96 -34.72 2.82
N GLU A 314 49.52 -35.44 3.79
CA GLU A 314 48.95 -35.58 5.13
C GLU A 314 48.72 -34.23 5.83
N LEU A 315 49.66 -33.29 5.70
CA LEU A 315 49.51 -31.94 6.25
C LEU A 315 48.36 -31.16 5.59
N MET A 316 48.18 -31.29 4.27
CA MET A 316 47.07 -30.65 3.56
C MET A 316 45.72 -31.33 3.84
N GLU A 317 45.72 -32.65 4.06
CA GLU A 317 44.52 -33.38 4.46
C GLU A 317 44.08 -32.95 5.85
N HIS A 318 45.02 -32.83 6.79
CA HIS A 318 44.74 -32.31 8.12
C HIS A 318 44.25 -30.85 8.10
N GLU A 319 44.89 -29.96 7.31
CA GLU A 319 44.41 -28.58 7.07
C GLU A 319 42.94 -28.58 6.65
N ARG A 320 42.55 -29.44 5.71
CA ARG A 320 41.17 -29.54 5.21
C ARG A 320 40.18 -30.03 6.26
N VAL A 321 40.55 -31.07 7.02
CA VAL A 321 39.66 -31.61 8.07
C VAL A 321 39.47 -30.58 9.17
N TRP A 322 40.54 -29.91 9.59
CA TRP A 322 40.48 -28.83 10.58
C TRP A 322 39.68 -27.62 10.09
N ASP A 323 39.89 -27.17 8.85
CA ASP A 323 39.11 -26.08 8.23
C ASP A 323 37.61 -26.45 8.19
N TRP A 324 37.30 -27.70 7.86
CA TRP A 324 35.92 -28.21 7.85
C TRP A 324 35.32 -28.28 9.26
N GLU A 325 36.08 -28.73 10.26
CA GLU A 325 35.65 -28.77 11.66
C GLU A 325 35.37 -27.35 12.17
N ARG A 326 36.31 -26.42 11.95
CA ARG A 326 36.17 -25.00 12.31
C ARG A 326 34.97 -24.37 11.61
N PHE A 327 34.78 -24.63 10.32
CA PHE A 327 33.63 -24.17 9.58
C PHE A 327 32.33 -24.69 10.20
N THR A 328 32.27 -25.98 10.55
CA THR A 328 31.10 -26.61 11.17
C THR A 328 30.80 -26.02 12.55
N GLN A 329 31.83 -25.76 13.37
CA GLN A 329 31.69 -25.07 14.66
C GLN A 329 31.17 -23.64 14.50
N VAL A 330 31.68 -22.89 13.51
CA VAL A 330 31.15 -21.55 13.19
C VAL A 330 29.70 -21.66 12.73
N GLN A 331 29.35 -22.62 11.88
CA GLN A 331 27.96 -22.83 11.46
C GLN A 331 27.05 -23.15 12.65
N LEU A 332 27.47 -23.97 13.60
CA LEU A 332 26.71 -24.23 14.83
C LEU A 332 26.40 -22.91 15.56
N SER A 333 27.42 -22.07 15.80
CA SER A 333 27.22 -20.78 16.46
C SER A 333 26.24 -19.86 15.71
N VAL A 334 26.35 -19.82 14.38
CA VAL A 334 25.46 -19.01 13.51
C VAL A 334 24.03 -19.52 13.56
N VAL A 335 23.83 -20.84 13.49
CA VAL A 335 22.48 -21.45 13.53
C VAL A 335 21.84 -21.22 14.89
N THR A 336 22.59 -21.33 15.99
CA THR A 336 22.07 -21.03 17.33
C THR A 336 21.65 -19.56 17.45
N GLN A 337 22.47 -18.62 16.97
CA GLN A 337 22.11 -17.20 16.96
C GLN A 337 20.92 -16.90 16.04
N GLN A 338 20.78 -17.62 14.93
CA GLN A 338 19.66 -17.47 14.02
C GLN A 338 18.35 -17.97 14.67
N TRP A 339 18.41 -19.11 15.35
CA TRP A 339 17.29 -19.63 16.13
C TRP A 339 16.81 -18.63 17.19
N GLN A 340 17.74 -18.05 17.98
CA GLN A 340 17.39 -17.03 18.99
C GLN A 340 16.66 -15.84 18.36
N ARG A 341 17.19 -15.31 17.25
CA ARG A 341 16.57 -14.19 16.53
C ARG A 341 15.19 -14.51 15.99
N ASP A 342 15.04 -15.67 15.34
CA ASP A 342 13.75 -16.07 14.77
C ASP A 342 12.72 -16.39 15.86
N GLN A 343 13.16 -16.92 17.01
CA GLN A 343 12.30 -17.16 18.17
C GLN A 343 11.82 -15.83 18.78
N GLU A 344 12.69 -14.85 18.96
CA GLU A 344 12.34 -13.49 19.42
C GLU A 344 11.38 -12.80 18.45
N GLU A 345 11.61 -12.94 17.14
CA GLU A 345 10.72 -12.36 16.13
C GLU A 345 9.35 -13.03 16.13
N LEU A 346 9.29 -14.37 16.20
CA LEU A 346 8.04 -15.10 16.29
C LEU A 346 7.27 -14.74 17.57
N LEU A 347 7.97 -14.59 18.69
CA LEU A 347 7.40 -14.09 19.94
C LEU A 347 6.78 -12.71 19.79
N ALA A 348 7.52 -11.75 19.24
CA ALA A 348 7.02 -10.39 19.06
C ALA A 348 5.76 -10.39 18.18
N ARG A 349 5.76 -11.16 17.09
CA ARG A 349 4.59 -11.30 16.20
C ARG A 349 3.41 -11.98 16.90
N ALA A 350 3.65 -13.05 17.65
CA ALA A 350 2.63 -13.77 18.41
C ALA A 350 1.97 -12.86 19.46
N LEU A 351 2.75 -12.05 20.19
CA LEU A 351 2.20 -11.12 21.17
C LEU A 351 1.32 -10.04 20.53
N VAL A 352 1.73 -9.52 19.36
CA VAL A 352 0.91 -8.56 18.61
C VAL A 352 -0.39 -9.19 18.13
N THR A 353 -0.35 -10.37 17.52
CA THR A 353 -1.58 -11.04 17.03
C THR A 353 -2.53 -11.42 18.17
N LEU A 354 -1.99 -11.81 19.33
CA LEU A 354 -2.79 -12.06 20.53
C LEU A 354 -3.44 -10.77 21.08
N GLN A 355 -2.73 -9.65 21.05
CA GLN A 355 -3.29 -8.36 21.45
C GLN A 355 -4.39 -7.90 20.49
N GLU A 356 -4.18 -8.04 19.19
CA GLU A 356 -5.18 -7.75 18.15
C GLU A 356 -6.43 -8.61 18.35
N ALA A 357 -6.26 -9.93 18.54
CA ALA A 357 -7.36 -10.85 18.80
C ALA A 357 -8.15 -10.51 20.07
N ARG A 358 -7.47 -10.06 21.15
CA ARG A 358 -8.14 -9.57 22.35
C ARG A 358 -8.93 -8.29 22.10
N HIS A 359 -8.40 -7.39 21.26
CA HIS A 359 -9.08 -6.15 20.90
C HIS A 359 -10.34 -6.42 20.08
N THR A 360 -10.24 -7.24 19.03
CA THR A 360 -11.38 -7.59 18.17
C THR A 360 -12.48 -8.26 18.98
N HIS A 361 -12.14 -9.16 19.90
CA HIS A 361 -13.12 -9.81 20.76
C HIS A 361 -13.84 -8.81 21.70
N ARG A 362 -13.11 -7.82 22.24
CA ARG A 362 -13.74 -6.75 23.05
C ARG A 362 -14.71 -5.91 22.23
N GLU A 363 -14.33 -5.54 21.00
CA GLU A 363 -15.22 -4.82 20.08
C GLU A 363 -16.46 -5.64 19.72
N GLU A 364 -16.32 -6.95 19.48
CA GLU A 364 -17.43 -7.86 19.23
C GLU A 364 -18.40 -7.90 20.43
N LEU A 365 -17.86 -7.98 21.66
CA LEU A 365 -18.65 -7.94 22.88
C LEU A 365 -19.38 -6.61 23.06
N GLU A 366 -18.74 -5.48 22.74
CA GLU A 366 -19.36 -4.15 22.79
C GLU A 366 -20.48 -4.03 21.76
N LEU A 367 -20.24 -4.43 20.51
CA LEU A 367 -21.27 -4.46 19.47
C LEU A 367 -22.45 -5.36 19.86
N HIS A 368 -22.19 -6.49 20.52
CA HIS A 368 -23.24 -7.36 21.02
C HIS A 368 -24.07 -6.67 22.12
N ARG A 369 -23.41 -6.01 23.09
CA ARG A 369 -24.09 -5.23 24.13
C ARG A 369 -24.91 -4.07 23.55
N ASP A 370 -24.36 -3.37 22.56
CA ASP A 370 -25.05 -2.29 21.87
C ASP A 370 -26.30 -2.78 21.16
N ARG A 371 -26.21 -3.92 20.43
CA ARG A 371 -27.36 -4.57 19.80
C ARG A 371 -28.43 -4.93 20.84
N GLN A 372 -28.03 -5.49 21.98
CA GLN A 372 -28.97 -5.80 23.07
C GLN A 372 -29.64 -4.52 23.61
N SER A 373 -28.86 -3.46 23.86
CA SER A 373 -29.40 -2.17 24.35
C SER A 373 -30.37 -1.52 23.35
N GLN A 374 -30.08 -1.59 22.05
CA GLN A 374 -30.94 -1.09 20.99
C GLN A 374 -32.25 -1.88 20.92
N GLN A 375 -32.19 -3.20 21.10
CA GLN A 375 -33.40 -4.03 21.19
C GLN A 375 -34.25 -3.62 22.40
N ASP A 376 -33.65 -3.41 23.57
CA ASP A 376 -34.36 -2.97 24.78
C ASP A 376 -34.99 -1.58 24.59
N ILE A 377 -34.29 -0.64 23.95
CA ILE A 377 -34.83 0.69 23.63
C ILE A 377 -36.02 0.56 22.67
N CYS A 378 -35.89 -0.23 21.60
CA CYS A 378 -36.96 -0.49 20.65
C CYS A 378 -38.20 -1.08 21.34
N LEU A 379 -38.02 -2.04 22.26
CA LEU A 379 -39.11 -2.61 23.05
C LEU A 379 -39.80 -1.54 23.90
N ARG A 380 -39.05 -0.74 24.65
CA ARG A 380 -39.60 0.36 25.46
C ARG A 380 -40.34 1.40 24.63
N LEU A 381 -39.81 1.75 23.46
CA LEU A 381 -40.47 2.69 22.53
C LEU A 381 -41.76 2.10 21.96
N ARG A 382 -41.77 0.81 21.61
CA ARG A 382 -42.98 0.11 21.16
C ARG A 382 -44.07 0.11 22.23
N GLU A 383 -43.72 -0.16 23.47
CA GLU A 383 -44.67 -0.08 24.59
C GLU A 383 -45.23 1.33 24.78
N LYS A 384 -44.38 2.37 24.72
CA LYS A 384 -44.83 3.77 24.79
C LYS A 384 -45.76 4.12 23.63
N LEU A 385 -45.45 3.69 22.41
CA LEU A 385 -46.28 3.90 21.24
C LEU A 385 -47.65 3.20 21.38
N GLN A 386 -47.68 1.98 21.92
CA GLN A 386 -48.94 1.29 22.20
C GLN A 386 -49.78 2.06 23.23
N ARG A 387 -49.19 2.53 24.32
CA ARG A 387 -49.88 3.36 25.32
C ARG A 387 -50.42 4.66 24.71
N TRP A 388 -49.61 5.34 23.89
CA TRP A 388 -50.03 6.56 23.21
C TRP A 388 -51.15 6.32 22.20
N ARG A 389 -51.10 5.24 21.40
CA ARG A 389 -52.19 4.87 20.50
C ARG A 389 -53.50 4.60 21.26
N ALA A 390 -53.43 3.86 22.37
CA ALA A 390 -54.60 3.64 23.22
C ALA A 390 -55.16 4.96 23.76
N GLN A 391 -54.30 5.88 24.23
CA GLN A 391 -54.72 7.21 24.66
C GLN A 391 -55.38 8.01 23.52
N GLN A 392 -54.83 7.98 22.31
CA GLN A 392 -55.40 8.65 21.14
C GLN A 392 -56.76 8.07 20.73
N GLU A 393 -56.90 6.74 20.76
CA GLU A 393 -58.18 6.07 20.52
C GLU A 393 -59.23 6.48 21.56
N GLU A 394 -58.87 6.59 22.84
CA GLU A 394 -59.77 7.09 23.88
C GLU A 394 -60.15 8.56 23.67
N VAL A 395 -59.20 9.42 23.30
CA VAL A 395 -59.50 10.83 22.96
C VAL A 395 -60.46 10.90 21.77
N ALA A 396 -60.21 10.15 20.70
CA ALA A 396 -61.08 10.13 19.52
C ALA A 396 -62.50 9.65 19.84
N LYS A 397 -62.66 8.66 20.73
CA LYS A 397 -63.97 8.22 21.21
C LYS A 397 -64.71 9.35 21.96
N LEU A 398 -64.01 10.09 22.82
CA LEU A 398 -64.58 11.20 23.57
C LEU A 398 -64.98 12.37 22.64
N GLU A 399 -64.12 12.73 21.69
CA GLU A 399 -64.42 13.77 20.69
C GLU A 399 -65.63 13.40 19.82
N ALA A 400 -65.71 12.14 19.35
CA ALA A 400 -66.86 11.64 18.61
C ALA A 400 -68.15 11.70 19.45
N ALA A 401 -68.09 11.40 20.74
CA ALA A 401 -69.23 11.51 21.63
C ALA A 401 -69.68 12.97 21.86
N ILE A 402 -68.74 13.92 21.95
CA ILE A 402 -69.05 15.35 22.05
C ILE A 402 -69.68 15.86 20.75
N ALA A 403 -69.12 15.51 19.60
CA ALA A 403 -69.65 15.89 18.29
C ALA A 403 -71.07 15.34 18.08
N ALA A 404 -71.33 14.09 18.46
CA ALA A 404 -72.67 13.50 18.38
C ALA A 404 -73.71 14.24 19.25
N ARG A 405 -73.30 14.70 20.45
CA ARG A 405 -74.17 15.52 21.32
C ARG A 405 -74.47 16.88 20.69
N GLN A 406 -73.46 17.55 20.13
CA GLN A 406 -73.61 18.85 19.46
C GLN A 406 -74.53 18.74 18.24
N GLN A 407 -74.37 17.71 17.41
CA GLN A 407 -75.24 17.47 16.26
C GLN A 407 -76.70 17.24 16.68
N ALA A 408 -76.94 16.46 17.74
CA ALA A 408 -78.29 16.26 18.26
C ALA A 408 -78.94 17.57 18.78
N GLU A 409 -78.15 18.44 19.42
CA GLU A 409 -78.62 19.75 19.87
C GLU A 409 -78.96 20.70 18.70
N GLU A 410 -78.15 20.70 17.65
CA GLU A 410 -78.39 21.47 16.42
C GLU A 410 -79.65 20.99 15.69
N GLU A 411 -79.87 19.68 15.58
CA GLU A 411 -81.10 19.13 14.99
C GLU A 411 -82.36 19.54 15.77
N VAL A 412 -82.29 19.58 17.10
CA VAL A 412 -83.40 20.04 17.95
C VAL A 412 -83.65 21.54 17.79
N ARG A 413 -82.60 22.34 17.57
CA ARG A 413 -82.74 23.78 17.27
C ARG A 413 -83.42 24.02 15.93
N LEU A 414 -82.99 23.33 14.88
CA LEU A 414 -83.56 23.46 13.54
C LEU A 414 -85.06 23.09 13.51
N LYS A 415 -85.47 22.05 14.24
CA LYS A 415 -86.90 21.67 14.35
C LYS A 415 -87.75 22.79 14.98
N LYS A 416 -87.26 23.44 16.04
CA LYS A 416 -87.95 24.56 16.70
C LYS A 416 -88.04 25.80 15.81
N GLU A 417 -87.08 26.04 14.93
CA GLU A 417 -87.11 27.15 13.98
C GLU A 417 -88.15 26.92 12.87
N GLN A 418 -88.24 25.70 12.34
CA GLN A 418 -89.25 25.33 11.34
C GLN A 418 -90.68 25.49 11.85
N GLU A 419 -90.94 25.12 13.11
CA GLU A 419 -92.24 25.31 13.76
C GLU A 419 -92.62 26.81 13.84
N ARG A 420 -91.67 27.68 14.22
CA ARG A 420 -91.91 29.14 14.29
C ARG A 420 -92.24 29.74 12.93
N GLU A 421 -91.54 29.34 11.86
CA GLU A 421 -91.83 29.83 10.52
C GLU A 421 -93.25 29.49 10.04
N THR A 422 -93.74 28.29 10.38
CA THR A 422 -95.11 27.87 9.99
C THR A 422 -96.20 28.73 10.65
N THR A 423 -95.98 29.17 11.89
CA THR A 423 -96.91 30.04 12.62
C THR A 423 -96.96 31.48 12.07
N ILE A 424 -95.85 31.99 11.55
CA ILE A 424 -95.80 33.33 10.94
C ILE A 424 -96.52 33.33 9.58
N ARG A 425 -96.36 32.26 8.80
CA ARG A 425 -97.02 32.11 7.48
C ARG A 425 -98.54 32.00 7.59
N SER A 426 -99.09 31.42 8.65
CA SER A 426 -100.55 31.36 8.86
C SER A 426 -101.14 32.74 9.22
N GLN A 427 -100.46 33.52 10.06
CA GLN A 427 -100.89 34.87 10.46
C GLN A 427 -100.86 35.88 9.31
N GLN A 428 -99.93 35.75 8.35
CA GLN A 428 -99.88 36.61 7.16
C GLN A 428 -101.00 36.29 6.16
N LYS A 429 -101.45 35.04 6.06
CA LYS A 429 -102.53 34.59 5.16
C LYS A 429 -103.91 35.15 5.55
N GLU A 430 -104.11 35.44 6.84
CA GLU A 430 -105.38 35.93 7.38
C GLU A 430 -105.55 37.46 7.20
N LYS A 431 -104.44 38.22 7.30
CA LYS A 431 -104.42 39.67 7.03
C LYS A 431 -104.72 40.01 5.56
N VAL A 432 -104.33 39.14 4.63
CA VAL A 432 -104.61 39.30 3.19
C VAL A 432 -106.10 39.14 2.87
N ARG A 433 -106.84 38.26 3.56
CA ARG A 433 -108.28 38.05 3.34
C ARG A 433 -109.13 39.27 3.72
N GLN A 434 -108.77 39.98 4.79
CA GLN A 434 -109.48 41.18 5.26
C GLN A 434 -109.28 42.40 4.34
N PHE A 435 -108.18 42.45 3.58
CA PHE A 435 -107.89 43.50 2.61
C PHE A 435 -108.80 43.42 1.37
N TYR A 436 -109.01 42.21 0.81
CA TYR A 436 -109.82 42.02 -0.39
C TYR A 436 -111.32 42.33 -0.18
N LEU A 437 -111.88 42.03 0.99
CA LEU A 437 -113.27 42.36 1.35
C LEU A 437 -113.55 43.88 1.42
N LYS A 438 -112.55 44.69 1.79
CA LYS A 438 -112.66 46.16 1.79
C LYS A 438 -112.55 46.77 0.39
N GLN A 439 -111.88 46.09 -0.54
CA GLN A 439 -111.72 46.55 -1.92
C GLN A 439 -113.02 46.37 -2.73
N GLN A 440 -113.79 45.32 -2.45
CA GLN A 440 -115.03 44.98 -3.15
C GLN A 440 -116.14 46.03 -2.91
N LYS A 441 -116.35 46.46 -1.66
CA LYS A 441 -117.34 47.49 -1.30
C LYS A 441 -117.06 48.88 -1.91
N ARG A 442 -115.82 49.17 -2.31
CA ARG A 442 -115.46 50.43 -2.98
C ARG A 442 -115.78 50.43 -4.47
N ARG A 443 -115.90 49.25 -5.10
CA ARG A 443 -116.28 49.12 -6.52
C ARG A 443 -117.78 49.35 -6.73
N ASP A 444 -118.62 48.77 -5.87
CA ASP A 444 -120.09 48.90 -5.97
C ASP A 444 -120.58 50.35 -5.85
N VAL A 445 -119.88 51.19 -5.08
CA VAL A 445 -120.21 52.63 -4.90
C VAL A 445 -119.82 53.47 -6.12
N LEU A 446 -118.80 53.07 -6.88
CA LEU A 446 -118.40 53.73 -8.13
C LEU A 446 -119.39 53.40 -9.26
N GLU A 447 -119.82 52.14 -9.36
CA GLU A 447 -120.75 51.70 -10.40
C GLU A 447 -122.12 52.40 -10.33
N GLN A 448 -122.61 52.74 -9.13
CA GLN A 448 -123.85 53.50 -8.96
C GLN A 448 -123.74 54.95 -9.45
N ARG A 449 -122.57 55.60 -9.28
CA ARG A 449 -122.33 56.99 -9.74
C ARG A 449 -122.21 57.07 -11.26
N ASP A 450 -121.65 56.04 -11.89
CA ASP A 450 -121.47 56.00 -13.34
C ASP A 450 -122.79 55.80 -14.09
N GLN A 451 -123.75 55.06 -13.51
CA GLN A 451 -125.09 54.87 -14.08
C GLN A 451 -125.92 56.17 -14.10
N GLU A 452 -125.82 57.00 -13.06
CA GLU A 452 -126.52 58.30 -12.99
C GLU A 452 -125.95 59.32 -14.00
N ARG A 453 -124.63 59.32 -14.22
CA ARG A 453 -123.96 60.19 -15.21
C ARG A 453 -124.34 59.83 -16.66
N LEU A 454 -124.54 58.54 -16.94
CA LEU A 454 -124.91 58.02 -18.27
C LEU A 454 -126.34 58.44 -18.68
N ALA A 455 -127.27 58.51 -17.75
CA ALA A 455 -128.65 58.95 -18.02
C ALA A 455 -128.72 60.44 -18.40
N TYR A 456 -127.93 61.29 -17.73
CA TYR A 456 -127.86 62.73 -18.02
C TYR A 456 -127.24 63.05 -19.39
N LEU A 457 -126.25 62.26 -19.85
CA LEU A 457 -125.63 62.47 -21.17
C LEU A 457 -126.54 62.07 -22.33
N ARG A 458 -127.47 61.13 -22.13
CA ARG A 458 -128.43 60.71 -23.17
C ARG A 458 -129.47 61.78 -23.49
N SER A 459 -129.92 62.57 -22.52
CA SER A 459 -130.89 63.66 -22.75
C SER A 459 -130.28 64.85 -23.50
N VAL A 460 -128.99 65.13 -23.31
CA VAL A 460 -128.27 66.20 -24.05
C VAL A 460 -128.08 65.83 -25.53
N MET A 461 -127.87 64.56 -25.85
CA MET A 461 -127.69 64.07 -27.23
C MET A 461 -128.96 64.20 -28.10
N GLU A 462 -130.15 64.01 -27.52
CA GLU A 462 -131.42 64.17 -28.25
C GLU A 462 -131.71 65.62 -28.65
N GLU A 463 -131.28 66.60 -27.84
CA GLU A 463 -131.42 68.02 -28.18
C GLU A 463 -130.46 68.48 -29.29
N GLN A 464 -129.25 67.92 -29.33
CA GLN A 464 -128.30 68.17 -30.41
C GLN A 464 -128.76 67.58 -31.75
N ALA A 465 -129.39 66.40 -31.75
CA ALA A 465 -129.92 65.76 -32.96
C ALA A 465 -131.02 66.61 -33.65
N ARG A 466 -131.83 67.37 -32.89
CA ARG A 466 -132.85 68.28 -33.45
C ARG A 466 -132.25 69.53 -34.12
N ARG A 467 -131.11 70.04 -33.63
CA ARG A 467 -130.44 71.23 -34.18
C ARG A 467 -129.64 70.90 -35.45
N ASP A 468 -129.07 69.70 -35.53
CA ASP A 468 -128.29 69.27 -36.70
C ASP A 468 -129.16 68.97 -37.94
N LYS A 469 -130.40 68.50 -37.76
CA LYS A 469 -131.34 68.24 -38.88
C LYS A 469 -131.70 69.51 -39.68
N LYS A 470 -131.77 70.66 -39.02
CA LYS A 470 -132.02 71.97 -39.67
C LYS A 470 -130.78 72.54 -40.37
N ARG A 471 -129.57 72.24 -39.86
CA ARG A 471 -128.30 72.71 -40.44
C ARG A 471 -127.93 72.00 -41.75
N VAL A 472 -128.32 70.73 -41.91
CA VAL A 472 -127.99 69.91 -43.10
C VAL A 472 -128.82 70.32 -44.31
N GLN A 473 -130.10 70.67 -44.14
CA GLN A 473 -130.98 71.09 -45.24
C GLN A 473 -130.52 72.42 -45.87
N PHE A 474 -130.07 73.39 -45.07
CA PHE A 474 -129.53 74.66 -45.57
C PHE A 474 -128.22 74.52 -46.36
N ARG A 475 -127.40 73.51 -46.04
CA ARG A 475 -126.12 73.24 -46.72
C ARG A 475 -126.29 72.46 -48.02
N ALA A 476 -127.36 71.69 -48.16
CA ALA A 476 -127.68 70.96 -49.39
C ALA A 476 -128.01 71.92 -50.55
N ASP A 477 -128.85 72.94 -50.30
CA ASP A 477 -129.27 73.90 -51.33
C ASP A 477 -128.12 74.81 -51.81
N MET A 478 -127.20 75.17 -50.92
CA MET A 478 -126.00 75.97 -51.26
C MET A 478 -124.95 75.18 -52.07
N LEU A 479 -124.92 73.85 -51.94
CA LEU A 479 -124.03 72.98 -52.70
C LEU A 479 -124.51 72.76 -54.13
N GLN A 480 -125.83 72.81 -54.35
CA GLN A 480 -126.42 72.59 -55.67
C GLN A 480 -126.13 73.77 -56.62
N ARG A 481 -126.28 75.01 -56.15
CA ARG A 481 -125.93 76.22 -56.92
C ARG A 481 -124.43 76.32 -57.27
N ARG A 482 -123.55 75.82 -56.39
CA ARG A 482 -122.10 75.82 -56.62
C ARG A 482 -121.61 74.74 -57.59
N ARG A 483 -122.42 73.72 -57.90
CA ARG A 483 -122.08 72.71 -58.93
C ARG A 483 -122.33 73.26 -60.33
N GLU A 484 -123.47 73.89 -60.54
CA GLU A 484 -123.84 74.48 -61.83
C GLU A 484 -122.84 75.57 -62.28
N GLU A 485 -122.33 76.39 -61.35
CA GLU A 485 -121.29 77.40 -61.64
C GLU A 485 -119.89 76.82 -61.93
N ARG A 486 -119.59 75.58 -61.52
CA ARG A 486 -118.29 74.93 -61.77
C ARG A 486 -118.26 74.21 -63.13
N GLU A 487 -119.35 73.54 -63.49
CA GLU A 487 -119.46 72.85 -64.79
C GLU A 487 -119.35 73.84 -65.97
N ALA A 488 -119.84 75.07 -65.83
CA ALA A 488 -119.68 76.12 -66.84
C ALA A 488 -118.21 76.58 -67.01
N ARG A 489 -117.43 76.65 -65.91
CA ARG A 489 -116.02 77.10 -65.92
C ARG A 489 -115.05 76.02 -66.39
N GLU A 490 -115.37 74.75 -66.15
CA GLU A 490 -114.54 73.63 -66.61
C GLU A 490 -114.59 73.45 -68.14
N LEU A 491 -115.72 73.77 -68.79
CA LEU A 491 -115.86 73.72 -70.25
C LEU A 491 -115.05 74.80 -70.98
N GLU A 492 -114.84 75.98 -70.38
CA GLU A 492 -114.00 77.04 -70.94
C GLU A 492 -112.51 76.70 -70.81
N HIS A 493 -112.10 76.16 -69.67
CA HIS A 493 -110.69 75.83 -69.39
C HIS A 493 -110.16 74.65 -70.25
N GLN A 494 -111.00 73.69 -70.63
CA GLN A 494 -110.57 72.57 -71.47
C GLN A 494 -110.20 73.00 -72.90
N ARG A 495 -110.87 74.03 -73.46
CA ARG A 495 -110.56 74.55 -74.80
C ARG A 495 -109.20 75.24 -74.86
N GLU A 496 -108.81 75.92 -73.78
CA GLU A 496 -107.54 76.67 -73.72
C GLU A 496 -106.30 75.78 -73.52
N GLU A 497 -106.44 74.59 -72.92
CA GLU A 497 -105.31 73.68 -72.70
C GLU A 497 -104.93 72.86 -73.95
N GLU A 498 -105.91 72.48 -74.77
CA GLU A 498 -105.66 71.77 -76.04
C GLU A 498 -104.85 72.61 -77.03
N GLU A 499 -105.07 73.94 -77.09
CA GLU A 499 -104.30 74.85 -77.93
C GLU A 499 -102.84 75.03 -77.45
N LYS A 500 -102.60 74.95 -76.13
CA LYS A 500 -101.27 75.11 -75.51
C LYS A 500 -100.38 73.88 -75.69
N LEU A 501 -100.93 72.67 -75.59
CA LEU A 501 -100.15 71.44 -75.69
C LEU A 501 -99.59 71.21 -77.10
N ASN A 502 -100.36 71.54 -78.14
CA ASN A 502 -99.92 71.45 -79.53
C ASN A 502 -98.72 72.38 -79.86
N ARG A 503 -98.59 73.52 -79.16
CA ARG A 503 -97.44 74.44 -79.30
C ARG A 503 -96.18 73.95 -78.60
N LEU A 504 -96.30 73.18 -77.51
CA LEU A 504 -95.17 72.75 -76.67
C LEU A 504 -94.49 71.47 -77.17
N GLU A 505 -95.20 70.57 -77.85
CA GLU A 505 -94.59 69.36 -78.43
C GLU A 505 -93.69 69.64 -79.64
N ALA A 506 -93.98 70.69 -80.43
CA ALA A 506 -93.12 71.09 -81.54
C ALA A 506 -91.74 71.60 -81.08
N LEU A 507 -91.68 72.28 -79.92
CA LEU A 507 -90.45 72.88 -79.38
C LEU A 507 -89.53 71.86 -78.69
N ARG A 508 -90.06 70.74 -78.17
CA ARG A 508 -89.28 69.72 -77.44
C ARG A 508 -88.44 68.79 -78.33
N LYS A 509 -88.62 68.79 -79.65
CA LYS A 509 -87.78 68.01 -80.59
C LYS A 509 -86.46 68.70 -80.99
N GLN A 510 -86.23 69.97 -80.63
CA GLN A 510 -85.18 70.77 -81.28
C GLN A 510 -83.85 70.89 -80.52
N VAL A 511 -83.77 70.83 -79.18
CA VAL A 511 -82.49 71.04 -78.48
C VAL A 511 -82.48 70.37 -77.10
N GLY A 512 -81.46 69.54 -76.82
CA GLY A 512 -81.14 69.03 -75.47
C GLY A 512 -79.62 68.94 -75.25
N VAL A 513 -79.13 69.20 -74.02
CA VAL A 513 -77.74 68.98 -73.54
C VAL A 513 -77.71 68.70 -72.02
N VAL A 514 -76.65 68.00 -71.57
CA VAL A 514 -76.43 67.17 -70.35
C VAL A 514 -75.22 67.67 -69.50
N ALA A 515 -75.16 67.36 -68.19
CA ALA A 515 -73.94 67.42 -67.32
C ALA A 515 -73.90 66.30 -66.24
N VAL A 516 -72.71 65.86 -65.79
CA VAL A 516 -72.39 64.60 -65.03
C VAL A 516 -71.74 64.87 -63.64
N ALA A 517 -71.84 63.94 -62.68
CA ALA A 517 -71.44 64.05 -61.24
C ALA A 517 -70.19 63.23 -60.80
N ASP A 518 -69.49 63.70 -59.75
CA ASP A 518 -68.11 63.40 -59.30
C ASP A 518 -67.97 62.30 -58.18
N PRO A 519 -67.13 61.25 -58.35
CA PRO A 519 -67.11 60.03 -57.49
C PRO A 519 -66.09 59.96 -56.32
N GLU A 520 -65.24 60.97 -56.06
CA GLU A 520 -64.17 60.82 -55.03
C GLU A 520 -64.62 60.98 -53.57
N ARG A 521 -65.77 61.61 -53.32
CA ARG A 521 -66.31 61.81 -51.96
C ARG A 521 -66.90 60.53 -51.34
N LEU A 522 -67.12 59.49 -52.14
CA LEU A 522 -67.82 58.28 -51.71
C LEU A 522 -66.89 57.21 -51.08
N MET A 523 -65.56 57.35 -51.21
CA MET A 523 -64.60 56.26 -50.94
C MET A 523 -63.54 56.56 -49.85
N ALA A 524 -63.72 57.57 -48.99
CA ALA A 524 -62.72 57.95 -47.98
C ALA A 524 -63.02 57.38 -46.57
N ASP A 525 -61.98 56.83 -45.91
CA ASP A 525 -62.07 56.29 -44.54
C ASP A 525 -62.25 57.36 -43.46
N THR A 526 -63.14 57.08 -42.52
CA THR A 526 -63.54 57.97 -41.41
C THR A 526 -62.53 58.01 -40.27
N GLU A 527 -62.48 59.16 -39.58
CA GLU A 527 -61.46 59.52 -38.59
C GLU A 527 -61.33 58.54 -37.41
N ALA A 528 -62.40 57.82 -37.06
CA ALA A 528 -62.38 56.78 -36.02
C ALA A 528 -61.53 55.54 -36.39
N TRP A 529 -61.29 55.28 -37.68
CA TRP A 529 -60.50 54.14 -38.15
C TRP A 529 -58.99 54.43 -38.15
N ARG A 530 -58.60 55.69 -38.40
CA ARG A 530 -57.18 56.13 -38.37
C ARG A 530 -56.57 56.12 -36.97
N SER A 531 -57.37 56.34 -35.91
CA SER A 531 -56.90 56.29 -34.52
C SER A 531 -56.59 54.87 -33.99
N ARG A 532 -57.10 53.79 -34.61
CA ARG A 532 -56.81 52.42 -34.17
C ARG A 532 -55.46 51.88 -34.68
N HIS A 533 -54.90 52.44 -35.75
CA HIS A 533 -53.62 52.00 -36.32
C HIS A 533 -52.38 52.67 -35.71
N LEU A 534 -52.54 53.78 -34.97
CA LEU A 534 -51.43 54.57 -34.44
C LEU A 534 -50.97 54.18 -33.02
N ASN A 535 -51.78 53.44 -32.25
CA ASN A 535 -51.41 52.92 -30.91
C ASN A 535 -50.98 51.45 -30.92
N VAL A 536 -50.40 50.98 -32.04
CA VAL A 536 -49.83 49.63 -32.17
C VAL A 536 -48.32 49.62 -31.87
N LYS A 537 -47.72 50.76 -31.49
CA LYS A 537 -46.27 50.87 -31.22
C LYS A 537 -45.86 51.48 -29.86
N GLU A 538 -46.80 51.77 -28.95
CA GLU A 538 -46.49 52.34 -27.62
C GLU A 538 -47.12 51.59 -26.45
N SER A 539 -47.44 50.31 -26.64
CA SER A 539 -47.71 49.44 -25.51
C SER A 539 -47.11 48.07 -25.82
N GLU A 540 -45.86 47.87 -25.42
CA GLU A 540 -45.42 46.55 -24.98
C GLU A 540 -46.27 46.18 -23.76
N LEU A 541 -47.55 45.86 -23.97
CA LEU A 541 -48.40 45.27 -22.95
C LEU A 541 -47.72 43.96 -22.60
N GLN A 542 -47.00 43.99 -21.49
CA GLN A 542 -46.23 42.88 -20.97
C GLN A 542 -47.15 41.67 -20.92
N ARG A 543 -46.93 40.72 -21.84
CA ARG A 543 -47.80 39.56 -21.96
C ARG A 543 -47.69 38.79 -20.64
N PRO A 544 -48.81 38.52 -19.94
CA PRO A 544 -48.74 37.76 -18.70
C PRO A 544 -48.21 36.35 -19.00
N LEU A 545 -47.36 35.81 -18.10
CA LEU A 545 -46.71 34.49 -18.27
C LEU A 545 -47.70 33.32 -18.23
N TYR A 546 -48.98 33.59 -17.90
CA TYR A 546 -50.08 32.64 -17.84
C TYR A 546 -51.41 33.35 -18.21
N SER A 547 -52.46 32.58 -18.56
CA SER A 547 -53.77 33.15 -18.90
C SER A 547 -54.60 33.50 -17.65
N ILE A 548 -55.24 34.67 -17.67
CA ILE A 548 -56.13 35.16 -16.61
C ILE A 548 -57.53 35.31 -17.21
N ASN A 549 -58.52 34.61 -16.64
CA ASN A 549 -59.91 34.61 -17.09
C ASN A 549 -60.82 35.27 -16.02
N THR A 550 -60.63 36.55 -15.75
CA THR A 550 -61.40 37.34 -14.76
C THR A 550 -61.91 38.65 -15.36
N TYR A 551 -62.97 39.22 -14.77
CA TYR A 551 -63.68 40.39 -15.32
C TYR A 551 -63.61 41.64 -14.43
N THR A 552 -63.05 41.55 -13.22
CA THR A 552 -62.96 42.66 -12.25
C THR A 552 -61.60 42.72 -11.59
N ASP A 553 -61.11 43.93 -11.33
CA ASP A 553 -59.76 44.18 -10.79
C ASP A 553 -59.53 43.54 -9.41
N THR A 554 -60.57 43.51 -8.57
CA THR A 554 -60.52 42.84 -7.25
C THR A 554 -60.26 41.34 -7.36
N GLN A 555 -60.74 40.70 -8.43
CA GLN A 555 -60.52 39.28 -8.69
C GLN A 555 -59.08 39.01 -9.15
N ILE A 556 -58.47 39.95 -9.87
CA ILE A 556 -57.07 39.83 -10.36
C ILE A 556 -56.10 39.87 -9.17
N VAL A 557 -56.23 40.85 -8.28
CA VAL A 557 -55.32 41.00 -7.11
C VAL A 557 -55.45 39.83 -6.12
N SER A 558 -56.61 39.19 -6.06
CA SER A 558 -56.84 38.03 -5.18
C SER A 558 -56.09 36.76 -5.61
N ASP A 559 -55.65 36.64 -6.87
CA ASP A 559 -54.93 35.46 -7.35
C ASP A 559 -53.48 35.48 -6.85
N PRO A 560 -53.03 34.48 -6.06
CA PRO A 560 -51.66 34.44 -5.54
C PRO A 560 -50.60 34.40 -6.63
N ARG A 561 -50.94 33.92 -7.85
CA ARG A 561 -50.02 33.90 -8.99
C ARG A 561 -49.63 35.30 -9.44
N VAL A 562 -50.50 36.30 -9.28
CA VAL A 562 -50.21 37.70 -9.67
C VAL A 562 -49.13 38.29 -8.77
N ARG A 563 -49.17 38.00 -7.47
CA ARG A 563 -48.14 38.45 -6.52
C ARG A 563 -46.79 37.78 -6.77
N VAL A 564 -46.80 36.47 -7.08
CA VAL A 564 -45.57 35.73 -7.38
C VAL A 564 -44.98 36.15 -8.72
N GLU A 565 -45.81 36.39 -9.73
CA GLU A 565 -45.37 36.87 -11.04
C GLU A 565 -44.76 38.27 -10.96
N GLN A 566 -45.36 39.17 -10.18
CA GLN A 566 -44.81 40.49 -9.92
C GLN A 566 -43.45 40.42 -9.21
N ALA A 567 -43.31 39.57 -8.19
CA ALA A 567 -42.02 39.34 -7.51
C ALA A 567 -40.95 38.77 -8.46
N LEU A 568 -41.34 37.88 -9.38
CA LEU A 568 -40.43 37.33 -10.40
C LEU A 568 -40.02 38.37 -11.45
N ARG A 569 -40.87 39.36 -11.74
CA ARG A 569 -40.53 40.51 -12.60
C ARG A 569 -39.60 41.49 -11.89
N GLU A 570 -39.86 41.82 -10.63
CA GLU A 570 -38.99 42.67 -9.80
C GLU A 570 -37.59 42.07 -9.65
N ALA A 571 -37.50 40.74 -9.56
CA ALA A 571 -36.23 40.00 -9.55
C ALA A 571 -35.59 39.81 -10.94
N GLY A 572 -36.21 40.29 -12.03
CA GLY A 572 -35.71 40.15 -13.39
C GLY A 572 -35.83 38.75 -14.01
N LEU A 573 -36.40 37.77 -13.31
CA LEU A 573 -36.43 36.34 -13.68
C LEU A 573 -37.60 35.95 -14.61
N HIS A 574 -38.44 36.89 -15.01
CA HIS A 574 -39.62 36.69 -15.85
C HIS A 574 -39.42 35.98 -17.20
N HIS A 575 -38.22 36.00 -17.78
CA HIS A 575 -37.91 35.32 -19.04
C HIS A 575 -37.35 33.89 -18.86
N SER A 576 -37.12 33.42 -17.63
CA SER A 576 -36.52 32.12 -17.37
C SER A 576 -37.54 30.98 -17.34
N GLN A 577 -37.09 29.75 -17.63
CA GLN A 577 -37.92 28.54 -17.53
C GLN A 577 -38.41 28.29 -16.09
N TYR A 578 -37.62 28.69 -15.10
CA TYR A 578 -37.96 28.60 -13.68
C TYR A 578 -39.23 29.38 -13.33
N ALA A 579 -39.42 30.57 -13.90
CA ALA A 579 -40.65 31.35 -13.68
C ALA A 579 -41.91 30.63 -14.18
N LYS A 580 -41.80 29.91 -15.32
CA LYS A 580 -42.92 29.11 -15.86
C LYS A 580 -43.23 27.89 -14.99
N GLU A 581 -42.21 27.22 -14.47
CA GLU A 581 -42.37 26.06 -13.60
C GLU A 581 -43.00 26.45 -12.25
N VAL A 582 -42.51 27.50 -11.60
CA VAL A 582 -43.04 27.98 -10.31
C VAL A 582 -44.51 28.38 -10.43
N LEU A 583 -44.88 29.12 -11.48
CA LEU A 583 -46.26 29.55 -11.71
C LEU A 583 -47.19 28.39 -12.12
N SER A 584 -46.66 27.28 -12.65
CA SER A 584 -47.44 26.08 -12.98
C SER A 584 -47.88 25.27 -11.75
N VAL A 585 -47.10 25.33 -10.66
CA VAL A 585 -47.38 24.61 -9.41
C VAL A 585 -48.49 25.31 -8.61
N ILE A 586 -48.61 26.63 -8.74
CA ILE A 586 -49.57 27.43 -7.97
C ILE A 586 -50.94 27.35 -8.63
N LYS A 587 -51.95 26.88 -7.90
CA LYS A 587 -53.33 26.76 -8.40
C LYS A 587 -54.10 28.08 -8.22
N PRO A 588 -54.97 28.48 -9.17
CA PRO A 588 -55.86 29.61 -8.98
C PRO A 588 -56.87 29.37 -7.84
N PRO A 589 -57.37 30.44 -7.19
CA PRO A 589 -58.33 30.33 -6.09
C PRO A 589 -59.67 29.70 -6.53
N LYS A 590 -60.01 29.79 -7.82
CA LYS A 590 -61.13 29.05 -8.42
C LYS A 590 -60.67 28.39 -9.72
N PRO A 591 -60.91 27.09 -9.94
CA PRO A 591 -60.62 26.46 -11.22
C PRO A 591 -61.54 27.05 -12.32
N PRO A 592 -61.05 27.16 -13.57
CA PRO A 592 -61.88 27.64 -14.69
C PRO A 592 -63.07 26.72 -14.92
N ARG A 593 -64.22 27.30 -15.30
CA ARG A 593 -65.43 26.54 -15.62
C ARG A 593 -65.16 25.55 -16.77
N ARG A 594 -65.82 24.39 -16.77
CA ARG A 594 -65.55 23.27 -17.68
C ARG A 594 -65.58 23.66 -19.16
N ASP A 595 -66.47 24.58 -19.52
CA ASP A 595 -66.73 25.20 -20.82
C ASP A 595 -65.62 26.14 -21.32
N THR A 596 -64.67 26.53 -20.45
CA THR A 596 -63.53 27.41 -20.80
C THR A 596 -62.17 26.70 -20.80
N LYS A 597 -62.13 25.38 -20.66
CA LYS A 597 -60.89 24.59 -20.77
C LYS A 597 -60.48 24.45 -22.24
N SER A 598 -59.48 25.22 -22.68
CA SER A 598 -58.85 24.99 -23.99
C SER A 598 -57.95 23.76 -23.94
N ILE A 599 -58.20 22.78 -24.81
CA ILE A 599 -57.43 21.51 -24.90
C ILE A 599 -56.11 21.70 -25.70
N LEU A 600 -55.87 22.88 -26.26
CA LEU A 600 -54.66 23.17 -27.02
C LEU A 600 -53.50 23.56 -26.09
N LYS A 601 -52.48 22.70 -26.03
CA LYS A 601 -51.15 23.02 -25.47
C LYS A 601 -50.39 23.81 -26.53
N PHE A 602 -49.89 25.00 -26.19
CA PHE A 602 -48.92 25.75 -26.99
C PHE A 602 -47.52 25.51 -26.46
#